data_AF-A0AAE4A185-F1
#
_entry.id   AF-A0AAE4A185-F1
#
_cell.length_a   1.000
_cell.length_b   1.000
_cell.length_c   1.000
_cell.angle_alpha   90.00
_cell.angle_beta   90.00
_cell.angle_gamma   90.00
#
_symmetry.space_group_name_H-M   'P 1'
#
loop_
_entity.id
_entity.type
_entity.pdbx_description
1 polymer ?
#
loop_
_entity_poly.entity_id
_entity_poly.type
_entity_poly.pdbx_seq_one_letter_code
_entity_poly.pdbx_strand_id
1 'polypeptide(L)'
;MAAPVLVAPAPFRSAGLRATQVAAALGRGLEAGGWEVDLCPLADGGAGTLEVLLPALAGETAAVEVGGRRVGIGLIEDGGTAIVELGSVLPGDGEGGSSAPAGELLLAAAQSGAEVLLVGAGDVRCDDGGEGMIEAIASGGGIAPRLVVLCDVRTPARGIGWGAAGDGIAAALAEACDAKLESGASFVLDVLDGDARMRAAHAVIVGEGLLDLRTLAGKAPGELATRARQSGVPCFAVVGGRTLDPFGGRILDLQAVLEAPTLAAIEAAGGELARLV
;
A
#
# COMPACT_ATOMS: atom_id res chain seq x y z
N MET A 1 12.74 8.39 28.56
CA MET A 1 13.34 7.48 27.56
C MET A 1 13.47 8.26 26.26
N ALA A 2 14.42 7.91 25.39
CA ALA A 2 14.51 8.55 24.08
C ALA A 2 13.24 8.27 23.29
N ALA A 3 12.85 9.17 22.38
CA ALA A 3 11.75 8.90 21.45
C ALA A 3 12.11 7.66 20.59
N PRO A 4 11.14 6.80 20.24
CA PRO A 4 11.40 5.62 19.44
C PRO A 4 11.73 6.00 17.99
N VAL A 5 12.31 5.05 17.25
CA VAL A 5 12.45 5.16 15.80
C VAL A 5 11.22 4.55 15.14
N LEU A 6 10.55 5.33 14.27
CA LEU A 6 9.42 4.83 13.49
C LEU A 6 9.93 4.06 12.28
N VAL A 7 9.59 2.78 12.19
CA VAL A 7 9.99 1.90 11.09
C VAL A 7 8.78 1.64 10.21
N ALA A 8 8.74 2.30 9.06
CA ALA A 8 7.57 2.34 8.18
C ALA A 8 7.88 1.90 6.73
N PRO A 9 8.23 0.63 6.50
CA PRO A 9 8.48 0.12 5.16
C PRO A 9 7.21 -0.33 4.44
N ALA A 10 7.23 -0.23 3.12
CA ALA A 10 6.33 -0.94 2.21
C ALA A 10 6.91 -2.32 1.83
N PRO A 11 6.13 -3.20 1.16
CA PRO A 11 6.62 -4.50 0.71
C PRO A 11 7.77 -4.40 -0.29
N PHE A 12 8.73 -5.34 -0.23
CA PHE A 12 9.77 -5.47 -1.25
C PHE A 12 9.31 -6.52 -2.27
N ARG A 13 8.39 -6.10 -3.15
CA ARG A 13 7.65 -7.00 -4.06
C ARG A 13 8.56 -7.88 -4.93
N SER A 14 9.62 -7.31 -5.51
CA SER A 14 10.59 -8.06 -6.35
C SER A 14 11.36 -9.14 -5.58
N ALA A 15 11.47 -9.00 -4.26
CA ALA A 15 12.08 -9.97 -3.36
C ALA A 15 11.06 -10.89 -2.66
N GLY A 16 9.75 -10.73 -2.96
CA GLY A 16 8.67 -11.49 -2.33
C GLY A 16 8.51 -11.24 -0.83
N LEU A 17 8.96 -10.08 -0.32
CA LEU A 17 8.92 -9.76 1.11
C LEU A 17 7.73 -8.86 1.44
N ARG A 18 6.95 -9.24 2.44
CA ARG A 18 5.84 -8.44 2.97
C ARG A 18 6.35 -7.28 3.81
N ALA A 19 5.57 -6.19 3.89
CA ALA A 19 5.91 -5.01 4.70
C ALA A 19 6.20 -5.38 6.17
N THR A 20 5.42 -6.29 6.73
CA THR A 20 5.60 -6.80 8.11
C THR A 20 6.95 -7.50 8.31
N GLN A 21 7.40 -8.27 7.32
CA GLN A 21 8.69 -8.97 7.38
C GLN A 21 9.87 -7.98 7.28
N VAL A 22 9.75 -6.98 6.40
CA VAL A 22 10.73 -5.91 6.27
C VAL A 22 10.80 -5.08 7.55
N ALA A 23 9.65 -4.68 8.09
CA ALA A 23 9.56 -3.91 9.34
C ALA A 23 10.19 -4.67 10.51
N ALA A 24 9.87 -5.96 10.67
CA ALA A 24 10.45 -6.79 11.72
C ALA A 24 11.97 -6.96 11.56
N ALA A 25 12.48 -7.11 10.33
CA ALA A 25 13.91 -7.22 10.09
C ALA A 25 14.65 -5.92 10.43
N LEU A 26 14.15 -4.77 9.96
CA LEU A 26 14.71 -3.45 10.32
C LEU A 26 14.67 -3.22 11.83
N GLY A 27 13.52 -3.52 12.45
CA GLY A 27 13.33 -3.39 13.89
C GLY A 27 14.37 -4.16 14.69
N ARG A 28 14.60 -5.45 14.38
CA ARG A 28 15.62 -6.24 15.06
C ARG A 28 17.03 -5.62 14.95
N GLY A 29 17.39 -5.10 13.78
CA GLY A 29 18.67 -4.44 13.58
C GLY A 29 18.83 -3.19 14.45
N LEU A 30 17.79 -2.36 14.53
CA LEU A 30 17.76 -1.13 15.33
C LEU A 30 17.76 -1.41 16.84
N GLU A 31 16.96 -2.38 17.28
CA GLU A 31 16.88 -2.83 18.67
C GLU A 31 18.23 -3.41 19.14
N ALA A 32 18.92 -4.19 18.29
CA ALA A 32 20.27 -4.66 18.58
C ALA A 32 21.29 -3.50 18.72
N GLY A 33 21.01 -2.36 18.09
CA GLY A 33 21.75 -1.11 18.25
C GLY A 33 21.33 -0.25 19.44
N GLY A 34 20.32 -0.66 20.21
CA GLY A 34 19.87 0.01 21.44
C GLY A 34 18.71 0.98 21.27
N TRP A 35 18.03 1.01 20.11
CA TRP A 35 16.86 1.84 19.88
C TRP A 35 15.56 1.15 20.28
N GLU A 36 14.64 1.91 20.89
CA GLU A 36 13.23 1.52 20.92
C GLU A 36 12.62 1.75 19.54
N VAL A 37 11.81 0.79 19.07
CA VAL A 37 11.27 0.80 17.71
C VAL A 37 9.74 0.81 17.75
N ASP A 38 9.15 1.67 16.93
CA ASP A 38 7.72 1.67 16.63
C ASP A 38 7.50 1.12 15.20
N LEU A 39 6.90 -0.06 15.08
CA LEU A 39 6.70 -0.73 13.78
C LEU A 39 5.40 -0.25 13.12
N CYS A 40 5.51 0.30 11.91
CA CYS A 40 4.41 0.84 11.12
C CYS A 40 4.48 0.33 9.67
N PRO A 41 4.32 -1.00 9.42
CA PRO A 41 4.34 -1.51 8.06
C PRO A 41 3.28 -0.79 7.21
N LEU A 42 3.67 -0.37 6.00
CA LEU A 42 2.83 0.44 5.11
C LEU A 42 2.28 -0.39 3.95
N ALA A 43 1.19 0.11 3.37
CA ALA A 43 0.62 -0.31 2.11
C ALA A 43 0.15 0.93 1.33
N ASP A 44 -0.12 0.76 0.04
CA ASP A 44 -0.50 1.83 -0.91
C ASP A 44 -1.87 1.57 -1.57
N GLY A 45 -2.67 0.67 -1.01
CA GLY A 45 -3.93 0.24 -1.63
C GLY A 45 -3.77 -0.94 -2.59
N GLY A 46 -2.56 -1.46 -2.77
CA GLY A 46 -2.34 -2.74 -3.46
C GLY A 46 -2.30 -3.94 -2.51
N ALA A 47 -1.70 -5.03 -2.98
CA ALA A 47 -1.53 -6.25 -2.17
C ALA A 47 -0.74 -5.99 -0.87
N GLY A 48 -1.28 -6.44 0.25
CA GLY A 48 -0.75 -6.23 1.60
C GLY A 48 -1.50 -5.17 2.41
N THR A 49 -2.47 -4.49 1.81
CA THR A 49 -3.37 -3.55 2.49
C THR A 49 -4.18 -4.23 3.59
N LEU A 50 -4.71 -5.44 3.34
CA LEU A 50 -5.43 -6.20 4.37
C LEU A 50 -4.54 -6.53 5.58
N GLU A 51 -3.33 -6.98 5.31
CA GLU A 51 -2.34 -7.33 6.34
C GLU A 51 -1.98 -6.14 7.23
N VAL A 52 -1.94 -4.94 6.65
CA VAL A 52 -1.58 -3.70 7.34
C VAL A 52 -2.76 -3.08 8.09
N LEU A 53 -3.94 -3.01 7.46
CA LEU A 53 -5.07 -2.27 8.02
C LEU A 53 -5.85 -3.06 9.08
N LEU A 54 -6.00 -4.39 8.93
CA LEU A 54 -6.83 -5.15 9.86
C LEU A 54 -6.35 -5.08 11.32
N PRO A 55 -5.05 -5.22 11.63
CA PRO A 55 -4.58 -5.08 13.01
C PRO A 55 -4.80 -3.66 13.57
N ALA A 56 -4.64 -2.63 12.73
CA ALA A 56 -4.78 -1.24 13.14
C ALA A 56 -6.25 -0.85 13.41
N LEU A 57 -7.18 -1.46 12.67
CA LEU A 57 -8.62 -1.17 12.73
C LEU A 57 -9.41 -2.19 13.57
N ALA A 58 -8.72 -3.08 14.30
CA ALA A 58 -9.33 -4.19 15.03
C ALA A 58 -10.29 -5.03 14.15
N GLY A 59 -9.91 -5.22 12.89
CA GLY A 59 -10.69 -5.96 11.91
C GLY A 59 -10.52 -7.47 11.98
N GLU A 60 -11.42 -8.16 11.33
CA GLU A 60 -11.43 -9.61 11.20
C GLU A 60 -11.21 -10.05 9.75
N THR A 61 -10.71 -11.27 9.58
CA THR A 61 -10.60 -11.88 8.25
C THR A 61 -11.85 -12.69 7.93
N ALA A 62 -12.37 -12.50 6.73
CA ALA A 62 -13.42 -13.31 6.16
C ALA A 62 -12.99 -13.85 4.79
N ALA A 63 -13.81 -14.69 4.18
CA ALA A 63 -13.54 -15.18 2.83
C ALA A 63 -14.82 -15.31 2.02
N VAL A 64 -14.71 -14.99 0.74
CA VAL A 64 -15.78 -15.11 -0.26
C VAL A 64 -15.37 -16.08 -1.37
N GLU A 65 -16.33 -16.52 -2.17
CA GLU A 65 -16.07 -17.42 -3.30
C GLU A 65 -16.08 -16.64 -4.61
N VAL A 66 -15.01 -16.78 -5.40
CA VAL A 66 -14.85 -16.13 -6.71
C VAL A 66 -14.31 -17.17 -7.69
N GLY A 67 -15.02 -17.45 -8.79
CA GLY A 67 -14.63 -18.48 -9.74
C GLY A 67 -14.29 -19.85 -9.12
N GLY A 68 -14.97 -20.25 -8.04
CA GLY A 68 -14.70 -21.50 -7.30
C GLY A 68 -13.46 -21.48 -6.40
N ARG A 69 -12.83 -20.31 -6.21
CA ARG A 69 -11.69 -20.11 -5.29
C ARG A 69 -12.13 -19.33 -4.07
N ARG A 70 -11.60 -19.68 -2.90
CA ARG A 70 -11.76 -18.88 -1.68
C ARG A 70 -10.80 -17.70 -1.71
N VAL A 71 -11.35 -16.50 -1.64
CA VAL A 71 -10.61 -15.23 -1.64
C VAL A 71 -10.81 -14.55 -0.29
N GLY A 72 -9.71 -14.14 0.35
CA GLY A 72 -9.75 -13.44 1.63
C GLY A 72 -10.19 -12.00 1.48
N ILE A 73 -11.04 -11.54 2.40
CA ILE A 73 -11.43 -10.13 2.56
C ILE A 73 -11.28 -9.74 4.03
N GLY A 74 -11.26 -8.44 4.29
CA GLY A 74 -11.28 -7.87 5.63
C GLY A 74 -12.65 -7.36 6.00
N LEU A 75 -13.04 -7.47 7.26
CA LEU A 75 -14.22 -6.83 7.83
C LEU A 75 -13.80 -5.95 9.00
N ILE A 76 -14.21 -4.69 8.99
CA ILE A 76 -13.98 -3.73 10.07
C ILE A 76 -15.32 -3.12 10.50
N GLU A 77 -15.33 -2.37 11.60
CA GLU A 77 -16.53 -1.65 12.09
C GLU A 77 -17.73 -2.60 12.27
N ASP A 78 -17.50 -3.73 12.95
CA ASP A 78 -18.51 -4.80 13.15
C ASP A 78 -19.15 -5.31 11.85
N GLY A 79 -18.41 -5.27 10.74
CA GLY A 79 -18.85 -5.69 9.41
C GLY A 79 -19.46 -4.57 8.56
N GLY A 80 -19.51 -3.32 9.06
CA GLY A 80 -20.02 -2.17 8.31
C GLY A 80 -19.18 -1.83 7.07
N THR A 81 -17.88 -2.12 7.09
CA THR A 81 -16.98 -1.92 5.96
C THR A 81 -16.23 -3.21 5.63
N ALA A 82 -16.26 -3.61 4.35
CA ALA A 82 -15.44 -4.72 3.84
C ALA A 82 -14.25 -4.18 3.05
N ILE A 83 -13.05 -4.67 3.39
CA ILE A 83 -11.80 -4.34 2.69
C ILE A 83 -11.51 -5.46 1.67
N VAL A 84 -11.26 -5.08 0.43
CA VAL A 84 -11.09 -6.01 -0.70
C VAL A 84 -9.83 -5.67 -1.47
N GLU A 85 -9.00 -6.65 -1.80
CA GLU A 85 -7.80 -6.43 -2.64
C GLU A 85 -8.02 -7.05 -4.02
N LEU A 86 -8.06 -6.24 -5.07
CA LEU A 86 -8.28 -6.73 -6.44
C LEU A 86 -7.11 -7.61 -6.92
N GLY A 87 -5.89 -7.39 -6.42
CA GLY A 87 -4.72 -8.21 -6.69
C GLY A 87 -4.82 -9.67 -6.20
N SER A 88 -5.86 -10.00 -5.43
CA SER A 88 -6.16 -11.39 -5.03
C SER A 88 -6.75 -12.23 -6.17
N VAL A 89 -7.36 -11.58 -7.17
CA VAL A 89 -8.04 -12.21 -8.31
C VAL A 89 -7.50 -11.72 -9.65
N LEU A 90 -6.86 -10.56 -9.69
CA LEU A 90 -6.17 -10.02 -10.86
C LEU A 90 -4.65 -10.19 -10.75
N PRO A 91 -3.94 -10.35 -11.88
CA PRO A 91 -2.49 -10.38 -11.88
C PRO A 91 -1.91 -9.01 -11.48
N GLY A 92 -0.80 -9.04 -10.73
CA GLY A 92 -0.06 -7.82 -10.37
C GLY A 92 0.97 -7.40 -11.43
N ASP A 93 1.91 -8.30 -11.75
CA ASP A 93 2.96 -8.10 -12.76
C ASP A 93 2.85 -9.15 -13.89
N GLY A 94 2.80 -8.73 -15.17
CA GLY A 94 2.73 -9.65 -16.33
C GLY A 94 1.84 -9.15 -17.48
N GLU A 95 1.56 -10.02 -18.46
CA GLU A 95 0.45 -9.83 -19.40
C GLU A 95 -0.87 -9.81 -18.61
N GLY A 96 -1.76 -8.89 -18.95
CA GLY A 96 -3.04 -8.77 -18.26
C GLY A 96 -3.98 -9.91 -18.62
N GLY A 97 -5.14 -9.89 -17.97
CA GLY A 97 -6.26 -10.75 -18.30
C GLY A 97 -7.56 -9.97 -18.25
N SER A 98 -8.68 -10.67 -18.35
CA SER A 98 -9.99 -10.05 -18.12
C SER A 98 -10.10 -9.54 -16.68
N SER A 99 -10.72 -8.39 -16.50
CA SER A 99 -11.06 -7.82 -15.19
C SER A 99 -12.34 -8.42 -14.58
N ALA A 100 -13.06 -9.31 -15.27
CA ALA A 100 -14.30 -9.92 -14.78
C ALA A 100 -14.20 -10.54 -13.36
N PRO A 101 -13.11 -11.24 -12.98
CA PRO A 101 -12.95 -11.75 -11.61
C PRO A 101 -12.99 -10.67 -10.52
N ALA A 102 -12.58 -9.43 -10.83
CA ALA A 102 -12.71 -8.32 -9.89
C ALA A 102 -14.17 -7.93 -9.67
N GLY A 103 -15.00 -7.96 -10.71
CA GLY A 103 -16.44 -7.71 -10.58
C GLY A 103 -17.13 -8.78 -9.75
N GLU A 104 -16.80 -10.05 -9.98
CA GLU A 104 -17.26 -11.18 -9.16
C GLU A 104 -16.86 -11.03 -7.69
N LEU A 105 -15.60 -10.64 -7.43
CA LEU A 105 -15.11 -10.39 -6.07
C LEU A 105 -15.88 -9.27 -5.36
N LEU A 106 -16.14 -8.15 -6.04
CA LEU A 106 -16.89 -7.04 -5.46
C LEU A 106 -18.34 -7.41 -5.17
N LEU A 107 -18.99 -8.14 -6.07
CA LEU A 107 -20.35 -8.67 -5.85
C LEU A 107 -20.40 -9.64 -4.66
N ALA A 108 -19.42 -10.54 -4.56
CA ALA A 108 -19.35 -11.50 -3.46
C ALA A 108 -19.04 -10.79 -2.12
N ALA A 109 -18.17 -9.78 -2.12
CA ALA A 109 -17.91 -8.96 -0.94
C ALA A 109 -19.14 -8.14 -0.51
N ALA A 110 -19.94 -7.63 -1.45
CA ALA A 110 -21.18 -6.93 -1.14
C ALA A 110 -22.22 -7.81 -0.41
N GLN A 111 -22.17 -9.14 -0.62
CA GLN A 111 -23.05 -10.09 0.08
C GLN A 111 -22.67 -10.31 1.55
N SER A 112 -21.54 -9.76 2.02
CA SER A 112 -21.18 -9.78 3.44
C SER A 112 -22.10 -8.91 4.33
N GLY A 113 -22.88 -8.01 3.71
CA GLY A 113 -23.74 -7.06 4.42
C GLY A 113 -23.06 -5.72 4.72
N ALA A 114 -21.82 -5.52 4.28
CA ALA A 114 -21.12 -4.25 4.43
C ALA A 114 -21.81 -3.10 3.69
N GLU A 115 -21.85 -1.92 4.31
CA GLU A 115 -22.38 -0.70 3.72
C GLU A 115 -21.34 0.01 2.84
N VAL A 116 -20.05 -0.26 3.08
CA VAL A 116 -18.92 0.28 2.34
C VAL A 116 -18.01 -0.86 1.88
N LEU A 117 -17.58 -0.81 0.61
CA LEU A 117 -16.44 -1.60 0.14
C LEU A 117 -15.24 -0.66 -0.01
N LEU A 118 -14.19 -0.91 0.80
CA LEU A 118 -12.89 -0.29 0.65
C LEU A 118 -12.04 -1.17 -0.27
N VAL A 119 -11.89 -0.74 -1.52
CA VAL A 119 -11.32 -1.53 -2.61
C VAL A 119 -9.87 -1.10 -2.86
N GLY A 120 -8.94 -1.97 -2.51
CA GLY A 120 -7.54 -1.86 -2.91
C GLY A 120 -7.36 -2.21 -4.39
N ALA A 121 -7.11 -1.19 -5.21
CA ALA A 121 -6.89 -1.31 -6.65
C ALA A 121 -5.45 -0.97 -7.06
N GLY A 122 -4.50 -0.89 -6.12
CA GLY A 122 -3.10 -0.65 -6.44
C GLY A 122 -2.40 -1.87 -7.03
N ASP A 123 -1.43 -1.64 -7.91
CA ASP A 123 -0.55 -2.66 -8.51
C ASP A 123 -1.31 -3.80 -9.23
N VAL A 124 -2.46 -3.53 -9.86
CA VAL A 124 -3.22 -4.52 -10.65
C VAL A 124 -3.14 -4.22 -12.15
N ARG A 125 -3.23 -5.27 -12.98
CA ARG A 125 -3.26 -5.12 -14.44
C ARG A 125 -4.40 -5.92 -15.05
N CYS A 126 -5.03 -5.33 -16.07
CA CYS A 126 -6.01 -5.98 -16.94
C CYS A 126 -5.87 -5.45 -18.36
N ASP A 127 -6.24 -6.27 -19.35
CA ASP A 127 -6.13 -5.90 -20.77
C ASP A 127 -7.39 -5.19 -21.31
N ASP A 128 -8.50 -5.27 -20.57
CA ASP A 128 -9.81 -4.75 -20.97
C ASP A 128 -10.16 -3.39 -20.31
N GLY A 129 -9.19 -2.77 -19.63
CA GLY A 129 -9.37 -1.48 -18.97
C GLY A 129 -10.47 -1.44 -17.90
N GLY A 130 -10.95 -2.59 -17.41
CA GLY A 130 -12.06 -2.66 -16.45
C GLY A 130 -13.42 -3.04 -17.07
N GLU A 131 -13.52 -3.21 -18.39
CA GLU A 131 -14.79 -3.52 -19.06
C GLU A 131 -15.43 -4.81 -18.52
N GLY A 132 -14.67 -5.90 -18.43
CA GLY A 132 -15.18 -7.18 -17.91
C GLY A 132 -15.66 -7.10 -16.46
N MET A 133 -14.99 -6.30 -15.61
CA MET A 133 -15.43 -6.03 -14.25
C MET A 133 -16.78 -5.32 -14.21
N ILE A 134 -16.97 -4.29 -15.02
CA ILE A 134 -18.23 -3.53 -15.08
C ILE A 134 -19.36 -4.40 -15.64
N GLU A 135 -19.09 -5.21 -16.67
CA GLU A 135 -20.07 -6.17 -17.21
C GLU A 135 -20.48 -7.21 -16.16
N ALA A 136 -19.53 -7.75 -15.40
CA ALA A 136 -19.80 -8.69 -14.32
C ALA A 136 -20.67 -8.04 -13.23
N ILE A 137 -20.34 -6.83 -12.79
CA ILE A 137 -21.12 -6.05 -11.83
C ILE A 137 -22.55 -5.83 -12.32
N ALA A 138 -22.71 -5.35 -13.57
CA ALA A 138 -24.01 -5.08 -14.16
C ALA A 138 -24.87 -6.35 -14.27
N SER A 139 -24.27 -7.45 -14.70
CA SER A 139 -24.93 -8.76 -14.81
C SER A 139 -25.32 -9.33 -13.44
N GLY A 140 -24.54 -9.01 -12.40
CA GLY A 140 -24.82 -9.36 -11.01
C GLY A 140 -25.86 -8.49 -10.30
N GLY A 141 -26.45 -7.50 -11.00
CA GLY A 141 -27.48 -6.61 -10.43
C GLY A 141 -26.94 -5.33 -9.80
N GLY A 142 -25.66 -5.01 -10.00
CA GLY A 142 -25.01 -3.81 -9.48
C GLY A 142 -24.42 -3.97 -8.08
N ILE A 143 -23.75 -2.92 -7.60
CA ILE A 143 -23.18 -2.84 -6.25
C ILE A 143 -24.02 -1.85 -5.44
N ALA A 144 -24.65 -2.34 -4.37
CA ALA A 144 -25.38 -1.50 -3.42
C ALA A 144 -24.49 -0.76 -2.40
N PRO A 145 -23.43 -1.38 -1.85
CA PRO A 145 -22.51 -0.67 -0.96
C PRO A 145 -21.81 0.52 -1.61
N ARG A 146 -21.43 1.52 -0.81
CA ARG A 146 -20.60 2.63 -1.28
C ARG A 146 -19.20 2.13 -1.60
N LEU A 147 -18.68 2.50 -2.76
CA LEU A 147 -17.32 2.14 -3.16
C LEU A 147 -16.33 3.26 -2.81
N VAL A 148 -15.26 2.89 -2.09
CA VAL A 148 -14.08 3.72 -1.89
C VAL A 148 -12.88 2.97 -2.46
N VAL A 149 -12.28 3.48 -3.52
CA VAL A 149 -11.18 2.83 -4.24
C VAL A 149 -9.87 3.48 -3.85
N LEU A 150 -8.98 2.70 -3.25
CA LEU A 150 -7.61 3.09 -2.93
C LEU A 150 -6.74 2.84 -4.17
N CYS A 151 -6.23 3.91 -4.75
CA CYS A 151 -5.38 3.83 -5.94
C CYS A 151 -4.27 4.89 -5.96
N ASP A 152 -3.30 4.70 -6.86
CA ASP A 152 -2.24 5.66 -7.13
C ASP A 152 -2.78 6.81 -8.00
N VAL A 153 -3.49 7.75 -7.38
CA VAL A 153 -4.13 8.91 -8.03
C VAL A 153 -3.16 9.88 -8.75
N ARG A 154 -1.84 9.66 -8.63
CA ARG A 154 -0.78 10.55 -9.13
C ARG A 154 0.07 9.95 -10.26
N THR A 155 -0.08 8.67 -10.59
CA THR A 155 0.67 8.04 -11.68
C THR A 155 -0.15 8.14 -12.98
N PRO A 156 0.36 8.79 -14.04
CA PRO A 156 -0.32 8.79 -15.33
C PRO A 156 -0.42 7.36 -15.85
N ALA A 157 -1.62 6.91 -16.24
CA ALA A 157 -1.75 5.75 -17.12
C ALA A 157 -0.90 6.03 -18.37
N ARG A 158 -0.06 5.07 -18.80
CA ARG A 158 0.77 5.24 -20.01
C ARG A 158 -0.14 5.67 -21.18
N GLY A 159 0.01 6.92 -21.63
CA GLY A 159 -0.71 7.47 -22.80
C GLY A 159 -1.92 8.36 -22.50
N ILE A 160 -2.28 8.60 -21.23
CA ILE A 160 -3.38 9.51 -20.86
C ILE A 160 -2.85 10.50 -19.81
N GLY A 161 -3.16 11.78 -20.00
CA GLY A 161 -2.58 12.88 -19.23
C GLY A 161 -2.81 12.80 -17.71
N TRP A 162 -2.06 13.63 -16.98
CA TRP A 162 -2.20 13.82 -15.54
C TRP A 162 -3.66 14.12 -15.16
N GLY A 163 -4.26 13.27 -14.32
CA GLY A 163 -5.60 13.50 -13.77
C GLY A 163 -6.70 12.49 -14.11
N ALA A 164 -6.39 11.35 -14.74
CA ALA A 164 -7.32 10.23 -14.87
C ALA A 164 -6.62 8.93 -14.44
N ALA A 165 -7.16 8.29 -13.39
CA ALA A 165 -6.93 6.93 -12.92
C ALA A 165 -5.69 6.18 -13.48
N GLY A 166 -4.69 5.97 -12.62
CA GLY A 166 -3.51 5.16 -12.94
C GLY A 166 -3.78 3.71 -13.34
N ASP A 167 -5.00 3.18 -13.15
CA ASP A 167 -5.42 1.86 -13.58
C ASP A 167 -6.85 1.98 -14.16
N GLY A 168 -7.10 1.47 -15.37
CA GLY A 168 -8.42 1.58 -16.03
C GLY A 168 -9.58 1.12 -15.13
N ILE A 169 -9.30 0.18 -14.22
CA ILE A 169 -10.20 -0.30 -13.18
C ILE A 169 -10.73 0.82 -12.26
N ALA A 170 -9.86 1.68 -11.73
CA ALA A 170 -10.29 2.72 -10.81
C ALA A 170 -11.17 3.77 -11.52
N ALA A 171 -10.81 4.14 -12.76
CA ALA A 171 -11.66 4.99 -13.59
C ALA A 171 -13.01 4.33 -13.88
N ALA A 172 -13.01 3.05 -14.28
CA ALA A 172 -14.23 2.32 -14.59
C ALA A 172 -15.18 2.25 -13.38
N LEU A 173 -14.67 1.99 -12.18
CA LEU A 173 -15.48 2.00 -10.95
C LEU A 173 -16.01 3.40 -10.63
N ALA A 174 -15.20 4.44 -10.81
CA ALA A 174 -15.65 5.81 -10.58
C ALA A 174 -16.76 6.23 -11.55
N GLU A 175 -16.62 5.89 -12.83
CA GLU A 175 -17.57 6.27 -13.88
C GLU A 175 -18.86 5.45 -13.83
N ALA A 176 -18.76 4.12 -13.70
CA ALA A 176 -19.91 3.23 -13.79
C ALA A 176 -20.60 2.97 -12.45
N CYS A 177 -19.92 3.16 -11.33
CA CYS A 177 -20.42 2.82 -9.99
C CYS A 177 -20.35 3.98 -8.99
N ASP A 178 -20.09 5.22 -9.45
CA ASP A 178 -19.95 6.41 -8.60
C ASP A 178 -18.94 6.21 -7.45
N ALA A 179 -17.88 5.44 -7.71
CA ALA A 179 -16.89 5.13 -6.70
C ALA A 179 -16.06 6.36 -6.33
N LYS A 180 -15.85 6.55 -5.02
CA LYS A 180 -14.94 7.59 -4.52
C LYS A 180 -13.50 7.11 -4.67
N LEU A 181 -12.68 7.88 -5.37
CA LEU A 181 -11.25 7.60 -5.48
C LEU A 181 -10.49 8.27 -4.34
N GLU A 182 -9.60 7.52 -3.70
CA GLU A 182 -8.74 8.00 -2.62
C GLU A 182 -7.28 7.60 -2.89
N SER A 183 -6.33 8.44 -2.46
CA SER A 183 -4.92 8.07 -2.49
C SER A 183 -4.68 6.94 -1.50
N GLY A 184 -4.32 5.75 -1.98
CA GLY A 184 -4.10 4.60 -1.10
C GLY A 184 -2.99 4.84 -0.09
N ALA A 185 -1.87 5.41 -0.52
CA ALA A 185 -0.76 5.80 0.37
C ALA A 185 -1.18 6.79 1.47
N SER A 186 -1.88 7.88 1.12
CA SER A 186 -2.36 8.86 2.10
C SER A 186 -3.36 8.23 3.07
N PHE A 187 -4.34 7.51 2.53
CA PHE A 187 -5.40 6.87 3.31
C PHE A 187 -4.80 5.90 4.34
N VAL A 188 -3.88 5.03 3.92
CA VAL A 188 -3.22 4.08 4.83
C VAL A 188 -2.44 4.82 5.91
N LEU A 189 -1.67 5.85 5.56
CA LEU A 189 -0.93 6.64 6.55
C LEU A 189 -1.83 7.30 7.58
N ASP A 190 -2.97 7.83 7.13
CA ASP A 190 -3.94 8.50 8.00
C ASP A 190 -4.61 7.49 8.96
N VAL A 191 -4.98 6.30 8.46
CA VAL A 191 -5.52 5.20 9.29
C VAL A 191 -4.51 4.69 10.32
N LEU A 192 -3.22 4.65 9.96
CA LEU A 192 -2.15 4.17 10.85
C LEU A 192 -1.65 5.22 11.85
N ASP A 193 -2.30 6.38 11.93
CA ASP A 193 -1.83 7.56 12.68
C ASP A 193 -0.37 7.94 12.36
N GLY A 194 0.06 7.69 11.11
CA GLY A 194 1.45 7.79 10.68
C GLY A 194 2.05 9.17 10.95
N ASP A 195 1.25 10.21 10.75
CA ASP A 195 1.59 11.60 11.02
C ASP A 195 1.89 11.89 12.50
N ALA A 196 1.07 11.36 13.41
CA ALA A 196 1.25 11.54 14.85
C ALA A 196 2.48 10.75 15.34
N ARG A 197 2.61 9.50 14.90
CA ARG A 197 3.72 8.61 15.24
C ARG A 197 5.05 9.15 14.73
N MET A 198 5.08 9.64 13.49
CA MET A 198 6.25 10.29 12.88
C MET A 198 6.71 11.50 13.68
N ARG A 199 5.80 12.40 14.08
CA ARG A 199 6.16 13.60 14.86
C ARG A 199 6.62 13.27 16.28
N ALA A 200 6.17 12.15 16.83
CA ALA A 200 6.61 11.67 18.14
C ALA A 200 7.94 10.89 18.07
N ALA A 201 8.38 10.48 16.88
CA ALA A 201 9.57 9.67 16.68
C ALA A 201 10.86 10.51 16.70
N HIS A 202 11.97 9.86 17.04
CA HIS A 202 13.30 10.44 16.92
C HIS A 202 13.72 10.58 15.45
N ALA A 203 13.42 9.55 14.66
CA ALA A 203 13.63 9.48 13.22
C ALA A 203 12.63 8.50 12.60
N VAL A 204 12.50 8.59 11.27
CA VAL A 204 11.71 7.67 10.45
C VAL A 204 12.65 6.85 9.58
N ILE A 205 12.40 5.55 9.48
CA ILE A 205 13.02 4.67 8.51
C ILE A 205 11.93 4.15 7.59
N VAL A 206 11.93 4.63 6.35
CA VAL A 206 11.07 4.09 5.29
C VAL A 206 11.78 2.96 4.55
N GLY A 207 11.03 2.18 3.79
CA GLY A 207 11.63 1.19 2.91
C GLY A 207 10.75 0.81 1.73
N GLU A 208 11.38 0.49 0.61
CA GLU A 208 10.70 0.01 -0.60
C GLU A 208 11.61 -0.95 -1.38
N GLY A 209 11.03 -1.91 -2.11
CA GLY A 209 11.82 -2.82 -2.95
C GLY A 209 12.65 -2.11 -4.02
N LEU A 210 12.16 -0.98 -4.57
CA LEU A 210 12.88 -0.18 -5.55
C LEU A 210 12.61 1.30 -5.33
N LEU A 211 13.67 2.07 -5.09
CA LEU A 211 13.59 3.53 -5.03
C LEU A 211 13.68 4.12 -6.44
N ASP A 212 12.52 4.41 -7.02
CA ASP A 212 12.35 4.92 -8.40
C ASP A 212 11.45 6.17 -8.46
N LEU A 213 11.16 6.68 -9.66
CA LEU A 213 10.29 7.84 -9.85
C LEU A 213 8.86 7.62 -9.33
N ARG A 214 8.38 6.37 -9.21
CA ARG A 214 7.06 6.07 -8.65
C ARG A 214 7.04 6.27 -7.15
N THR A 215 8.16 6.04 -6.46
CA THR A 215 8.29 6.42 -5.06
C THR A 215 8.01 7.91 -4.88
N LEU A 216 8.55 8.77 -5.77
CA LEU A 216 8.25 10.21 -5.77
C LEU A 216 6.83 10.55 -6.22
N ALA A 217 6.23 9.69 -7.05
CA ALA A 217 4.89 9.87 -7.59
C ALA A 217 3.78 9.46 -6.62
N GLY A 218 4.09 9.10 -5.37
CA GLY A 218 3.11 9.05 -4.31
C GLY A 218 2.85 7.71 -3.65
N LYS A 219 3.81 6.77 -3.74
CA LYS A 219 3.79 5.55 -2.92
C LYS A 219 3.97 5.87 -1.44
N ALA A 220 3.49 4.96 -0.59
CA ALA A 220 3.47 5.16 0.86
C ALA A 220 4.83 5.56 1.48
N PRO A 221 5.98 4.95 1.11
CA PRO A 221 7.29 5.39 1.60
C PRO A 221 7.66 6.83 1.19
N GLY A 222 7.36 7.22 -0.06
CA GLY A 222 7.66 8.56 -0.56
C GLY A 222 6.72 9.63 -0.01
N GLU A 223 5.45 9.28 0.19
CA GLU A 223 4.46 10.12 0.86
C GLU A 223 4.89 10.40 2.32
N LEU A 224 5.22 9.36 3.09
CA LEU A 224 5.68 9.53 4.47
C LEU A 224 7.00 10.32 4.54
N ALA A 225 7.97 10.03 3.67
CA ALA A 225 9.22 10.79 3.62
C ALA A 225 8.97 12.28 3.29
N THR A 226 8.00 12.58 2.41
CA THR A 226 7.60 13.96 2.10
C THR A 226 7.01 14.65 3.33
N ARG A 227 6.13 13.98 4.09
CA ARG A 227 5.53 14.52 5.33
C ARG A 227 6.56 14.69 6.44
N ALA A 228 7.54 13.77 6.54
CA ALA A 228 8.64 13.84 7.50
C ALA A 228 9.50 15.08 7.24
N ARG A 229 9.91 15.31 5.99
CA ARG A 229 10.62 16.53 5.59
C ARG A 229 9.84 17.79 5.94
N GLN A 230 8.55 17.84 5.61
CA GLN A 230 7.69 19.00 5.91
C GLN A 230 7.55 19.26 7.41
N SER A 231 7.68 18.22 8.23
CA SER A 231 7.61 18.29 9.69
C SER A 231 8.97 18.44 10.37
N GLY A 232 10.08 18.46 9.60
CA GLY A 232 11.44 18.53 10.12
C GLY A 232 11.92 17.27 10.85
N VAL A 233 11.29 16.12 10.59
CA VAL A 233 11.68 14.82 11.19
C VAL A 233 12.70 14.14 10.29
N PRO A 234 13.90 13.74 10.79
CA PRO A 234 14.90 13.03 10.01
C PRO A 234 14.34 11.73 9.42
N CYS A 235 14.55 11.52 8.12
CA CYS A 235 14.07 10.34 7.40
C CYS A 235 15.22 9.60 6.71
N PHE A 236 15.26 8.29 6.88
CA PHE A 236 16.24 7.38 6.28
C PHE A 236 15.51 6.34 5.44
N ALA A 237 16.19 5.73 4.46
CA ALA A 237 15.60 4.70 3.63
C ALA A 237 16.45 3.43 3.57
N VAL A 238 15.80 2.27 3.66
CA VAL A 238 16.37 0.97 3.29
C VAL A 238 15.62 0.43 2.09
N VAL A 239 16.33 0.13 1.00
CA VAL A 239 15.70 -0.18 -0.29
C VAL A 239 16.26 -1.44 -0.90
N GLY A 240 15.46 -2.20 -1.66
CA GLY A 240 15.96 -3.39 -2.36
C GLY A 240 16.91 -3.05 -3.52
N GLY A 241 16.75 -1.85 -4.08
CA GLY A 241 17.64 -1.23 -5.07
C GLY A 241 17.20 0.21 -5.34
N ARG A 242 17.95 0.94 -6.16
CA ARG A 242 17.60 2.32 -6.56
C ARG A 242 17.90 2.58 -8.03
N THR A 243 17.02 3.34 -8.67
CA THR A 243 17.23 3.89 -10.02
C THR A 243 17.13 5.41 -10.05
N LEU A 244 16.66 6.02 -8.94
CA LEU A 244 16.67 7.46 -8.77
C LEU A 244 18.10 8.01 -8.82
N ASP A 245 18.27 9.05 -9.62
CA ASP A 245 19.51 9.81 -9.63
C ASP A 245 19.67 10.60 -8.30
N PRO A 246 20.87 11.12 -8.01
CA PRO A 246 21.11 11.88 -6.79
C PRO A 246 20.22 13.13 -6.63
N PHE A 247 19.68 13.68 -7.72
CA PHE A 247 18.79 14.84 -7.67
C PHE A 247 17.39 14.42 -7.22
N GLY A 248 16.86 13.35 -7.78
CA GLY A 248 15.59 12.75 -7.38
C GLY A 248 15.60 12.29 -5.92
N GLY A 249 16.73 11.76 -5.44
CA GLY A 249 16.90 11.44 -4.01
C GLY A 249 16.81 12.64 -3.08
N ARG A 250 17.31 13.82 -3.50
CA ARG A 250 17.20 15.07 -2.72
C ARG A 250 15.77 15.59 -2.59
N ILE A 251 14.86 15.17 -3.47
CA ILE A 251 13.44 15.58 -3.38
C ILE A 251 12.80 15.05 -2.10
N LEU A 252 13.25 13.92 -1.57
CA LEU A 252 12.73 13.35 -0.32
C LEU A 252 13.51 13.78 0.93
N ASP A 253 14.65 14.46 0.76
CA ASP A 253 15.53 14.88 1.86
C ASP A 253 15.95 13.73 2.81
N LEU A 254 16.21 12.56 2.23
CA LEU A 254 16.65 11.38 2.96
C LEU A 254 18.08 11.58 3.49
N GLN A 255 18.28 11.32 4.78
CA GLN A 255 19.56 11.49 5.47
C GLN A 255 20.58 10.43 5.04
N ALA A 256 20.11 9.19 4.83
CA ALA A 256 20.88 8.12 4.20
C ALA A 256 19.95 7.15 3.46
N VAL A 257 20.52 6.46 2.47
CA VAL A 257 19.85 5.39 1.71
C VAL A 257 20.78 4.18 1.67
N LEU A 258 20.32 3.05 2.21
CA LEU A 258 21.04 1.78 2.21
C LEU A 258 20.35 0.78 1.27
N GLU A 259 21.13 0.05 0.47
CA GLU A 259 20.61 -1.01 -0.41
C GLU A 259 20.70 -2.37 0.29
N ALA A 260 19.56 -3.03 0.47
CA ALA A 260 19.41 -4.28 1.20
C ALA A 260 18.33 -5.18 0.55
N PRO A 261 18.70 -6.06 -0.40
CA PRO A 261 17.72 -6.82 -1.19
C PRO A 261 17.15 -8.07 -0.49
N THR A 262 17.64 -8.43 0.71
CA THR A 262 17.23 -9.65 1.42
C THR A 262 16.94 -9.35 2.89
N LEU A 263 16.14 -10.19 3.57
CA LEU A 263 15.84 -9.99 5.00
C LEU A 263 17.09 -9.88 5.88
N ALA A 264 18.12 -10.70 5.61
CA ALA A 264 19.39 -10.64 6.35
C ALA A 264 20.12 -9.32 6.11
N ALA A 265 20.13 -8.82 4.86
CA ALA A 265 20.70 -7.52 4.54
C ALA A 265 19.89 -6.37 5.15
N ILE A 266 18.56 -6.49 5.20
CA ILE A 266 17.65 -5.49 5.78
C ILE A 266 17.90 -5.38 7.29
N GLU A 267 18.05 -6.51 7.99
CA GLU A 267 18.39 -6.50 9.41
C GLU A 267 19.78 -5.90 9.67
N ALA A 268 20.77 -6.24 8.84
CA ALA A 268 22.10 -5.63 8.91
C ALA A 268 22.05 -4.11 8.67
N ALA A 269 21.24 -3.64 7.72
CA ALA A 269 21.02 -2.22 7.45
C ALA A 269 20.37 -1.51 8.65
N GLY A 270 19.44 -2.16 9.37
CA GLY A 270 18.89 -1.64 10.62
C GLY A 270 19.99 -1.37 11.67
N GLY A 271 20.94 -2.31 11.82
CA GLY A 271 22.07 -2.15 12.75
C GLY A 271 23.12 -1.11 12.29
N GLU A 272 23.22 -0.84 10.99
CA GLU A 272 24.03 0.26 10.46
C GLU A 272 23.36 1.61 10.74
N LEU A 273 22.06 1.74 10.43
CA LEU A 273 21.26 2.94 10.70
C LEU A 273 21.22 3.29 12.19
N ALA A 274 21.22 2.30 13.09
CA ALA A 274 21.25 2.53 14.53
C ALA A 274 22.43 3.40 15.02
N ARG A 275 23.51 3.52 14.23
CA ARG A 275 24.68 4.37 14.53
C ARG A 275 24.60 5.77 13.91
N LEU A 276 23.67 5.96 12.98
CA LEU A 276 23.46 7.18 12.20
C LEU A 276 22.25 7.97 12.68
N VAL A 277 21.26 7.25 13.22
CA VAL A 277 20.08 7.76 13.90
C VAL A 277 20.49 8.26 15.29
#